data_AF-A0A852Z4B5-F1
#
_entry.id   AF-A0A852Z4B5-F1
#
_cell.length_a   1.000
_cell.length_b   1.000
_cell.length_c   1.000
_cell.angle_alpha   90.00
_cell.angle_beta   90.00
_cell.angle_gamma   90.00
#
_symmetry.space_group_name_H-M   'P 1'
#
loop_
_entity.id
_entity.type
_entity.pdbx_description
1 polymer ?
#
loop_
_entity_poly.entity_id
_entity_poly.type
_entity_poly.pdbx_seq_one_letter_code
_entity_poly.pdbx_strand_id
1 'polypeptide(L)'
;MSDVRVTMRALLDASGGVDAAIEQANEANVGGLGEESSIYGHERLARSVAGFGDAWKYGVSVLLRDATGLRDALSDSAKTYAETENVNVDRLMSSGE
;
A
#
# COMPACT_ATOMS: atom_id res chain seq x y z
N MET A 1 -7.76 12.30 -27.96
CA MET A 1 -8.16 11.11 -27.17
C MET A 1 -6.88 10.39 -26.81
N SER A 2 -6.58 10.18 -25.52
CA SER A 2 -5.46 9.30 -25.15
C SER A 2 -5.79 7.90 -25.62
N ASP A 3 -4.78 7.17 -26.10
CA ASP A 3 -4.92 5.76 -26.43
C ASP A 3 -5.35 5.00 -25.17
N VAL A 4 -6.42 4.20 -25.26
CA VAL A 4 -6.95 3.43 -24.12
C VAL A 4 -5.87 2.53 -23.53
N ARG A 5 -4.91 2.04 -24.34
CA ARG A 5 -3.75 1.28 -23.85
C ARG A 5 -2.85 2.10 -22.94
N VAL A 6 -2.64 3.38 -23.26
CA VAL A 6 -1.86 4.30 -22.43
C VAL A 6 -2.58 4.58 -21.11
N THR A 7 -3.90 4.79 -21.16
CA THR A 7 -4.71 4.97 -19.94
C THR A 7 -4.68 3.72 -19.05
N MET A 8 -4.87 2.53 -19.63
CA MET A 8 -4.79 1.25 -18.88
C MET A 8 -3.41 1.05 -18.25
N ARG A 9 -2.33 1.33 -19.00
CA ARG A 9 -0.97 1.21 -18.47
C ARG A 9 -0.75 2.16 -17.30
N ALA A 10 -1.20 3.41 -17.40
CA ALA A 10 -1.10 4.37 -16.30
C ALA A 10 -1.83 3.92 -15.03
N LEU A 11 -3.01 3.29 -15.17
CA LEU A 11 -3.75 2.74 -14.03
C LEU A 11 -3.02 1.57 -13.38
N LEU A 12 -2.43 0.67 -14.18
CA LEU A 12 -1.65 -0.47 -13.68
C LEU A 12 -0.35 -0.02 -13.01
N ASP A 13 0.37 0.92 -13.61
CA ASP A 13 1.59 1.50 -13.02
C ASP A 13 1.27 2.23 -11.71
N ALA A 14 0.15 2.97 -11.65
CA ALA A 14 -0.31 3.61 -10.42
C ALA A 14 -0.68 2.59 -9.34
N SER A 15 -1.37 1.51 -9.71
CA SER A 15 -1.69 0.40 -8.80
C SER A 15 -0.41 -0.23 -8.22
N GLY A 16 0.57 -0.55 -9.07
CA GLY A 16 1.87 -1.08 -8.64
C GLY A 16 2.65 -0.10 -7.74
N GLY A 17 2.59 1.20 -8.01
CA GLY A 17 3.20 2.21 -7.15
C GLY A 17 2.59 2.29 -5.75
N VAL A 18 1.27 2.09 -5.63
CA VAL A 18 0.60 2.00 -4.32
C VAL A 18 1.02 0.74 -3.57
N ASP A 19 1.17 -0.38 -4.28
CA ASP A 19 1.63 -1.65 -3.69
C ASP A 19 3.04 -1.53 -3.11
N ALA A 20 3.98 -0.94 -3.86
CA ALA A 20 5.34 -0.68 -3.39
C ALA A 20 5.38 0.27 -2.17
N ALA A 21 4.46 1.24 -2.10
CA ALA A 21 4.34 2.13 -0.95
C ALA A 21 3.79 1.40 0.29
N ILE A 22 2.85 0.47 0.10
CA ILE A 22 2.33 -0.41 1.16
C ILE A 22 3.46 -1.29 1.73
N GLU A 23 4.30 -1.88 0.87
CA GLU A 23 5.44 -2.68 1.29
C GLU A 23 6.43 -1.87 2.15
N GLN A 24 6.83 -0.69 1.66
CA GLN A 24 7.72 0.21 2.41
C GLN A 24 7.14 0.63 3.77
N ALA A 25 5.84 0.92 3.83
CA ALA A 25 5.18 1.28 5.08
C ALA A 25 5.12 0.12 6.09
N ASN A 26 5.00 -1.13 5.61
CA ASN A 26 5.09 -2.32 6.46
C ASN A 26 6.51 -2.54 7.00
N GLU A 27 7.54 -2.28 6.20
CA GLU A 27 8.95 -2.40 6.62
C GLU A 27 9.34 -1.35 7.67
N ALA A 28 8.81 -0.13 7.57
CA ALA A 28 9.06 0.97 8.51
C ALA A 28 8.21 0.90 9.80
N ASN A 29 7.62 -0.25 10.12
CA ASN A 29 6.69 -0.39 11.23
C ASN A 29 7.38 -0.30 12.60
N VAL A 30 7.10 0.77 13.34
CA VAL A 30 7.55 0.97 14.73
C VAL A 30 6.49 0.61 15.77
N GLY A 31 5.44 -0.11 15.37
CA GLY A 31 4.34 -0.49 16.26
C GLY A 31 4.71 -1.42 17.42
N GLY A 32 5.86 -2.10 17.34
CA GLY A 32 6.40 -2.93 18.43
C GLY A 32 7.27 -2.17 19.44
N LEU A 33 7.39 -0.84 19.30
CA LEU A 33 8.12 -0.03 20.27
C LEU A 33 7.41 -0.13 21.64
N GLY A 34 8.09 -0.68 22.64
CA GLY A 34 7.59 -0.73 24.02
C GLY A 34 7.21 -2.12 24.53
N GLU A 35 7.38 -3.18 23.73
CA GLU A 35 7.11 -4.57 24.16
C GLU A 35 8.03 -5.03 25.31
N GLU A 36 9.26 -4.53 25.38
CA GLU A 36 10.17 -4.74 26.53
C GLU A 36 10.37 -3.45 27.34
N SER A 37 9.58 -3.29 28.39
CA SER A 37 9.69 -2.16 29.34
C SER A 37 11.06 -2.07 30.03
N SER A 38 11.77 -3.21 30.15
CA SER A 38 13.11 -3.33 30.74
C SER A 38 14.18 -2.54 29.97
N ILE A 39 14.01 -2.33 28.66
CA ILE A 39 14.98 -1.60 27.81
C ILE A 39 15.05 -0.12 28.19
N TYR A 40 13.94 0.46 28.68
CA TYR A 40 13.81 1.90 28.86
C TYR A 40 14.33 2.39 30.23
N GLY A 41 14.61 1.49 31.17
CA GLY A 41 15.06 1.83 32.53
C GLY A 41 14.07 2.63 33.38
N HIS A 42 12.95 3.09 32.80
CA HIS A 42 11.97 3.97 33.41
C HIS A 42 10.55 3.57 33.01
N GLU A 43 9.73 3.17 33.98
CA GLU A 43 8.37 2.67 33.76
C GLU A 43 7.46 3.67 33.05
N ARG A 44 7.57 4.97 33.38
CA ARG A 44 6.78 6.03 32.72
C ARG A 44 7.15 6.19 31.25
N LEU A 45 8.44 6.07 30.93
CA LEU A 45 8.91 6.14 29.54
C LEU A 45 8.44 4.92 28.76
N ALA A 46 8.61 3.72 29.32
CA ALA A 46 8.13 2.47 28.72
C ALA A 46 6.63 2.54 28.39
N ARG A 47 5.79 3.02 29.33
CA ARG A 47 4.35 3.22 29.09
C ARG A 47 4.06 4.23 27.99
N SER A 48 4.77 5.35 27.96
CA SER A 48 4.59 6.37 26.93
C SER A 48 4.96 5.85 25.54
N VAL A 49 6.04 5.08 25.44
CA VAL A 49 6.51 4.51 24.17
C VAL A 49 5.58 3.39 23.70
N ALA A 50 5.12 2.52 24.60
CA ALA A 50 4.12 1.50 24.28
C ALA A 50 2.83 2.11 23.73
N GLY A 51 2.30 3.15 24.38
CA GLY A 51 1.10 3.84 23.90
C GLY A 51 1.29 4.51 22.53
N PHE A 52 2.50 5.02 22.26
CA PHE A 52 2.85 5.52 20.92
C PHE A 52 2.90 4.37 19.89
N GLY A 53 3.53 3.24 20.23
CA GLY A 53 3.60 2.05 19.37
C GLY A 53 2.21 1.52 18.99
N ASP A 54 1.30 1.41 19.96
CA ASP A 54 -0.09 1.00 19.73
C ASP A 54 -0.83 1.96 18.79
N ALA A 55 -0.73 3.27 19.04
CA ALA A 55 -1.35 4.28 18.21
C ALA A 55 -0.78 4.29 16.78
N TRP A 56 0.54 4.12 16.64
CA TRP A 56 1.21 3.98 15.35
C TRP A 56 0.72 2.76 14.59
N LYS A 57 0.72 1.59 15.21
CA LYS A 57 0.26 0.32 14.62
C LYS A 57 -1.17 0.45 14.12
N TYR A 58 -2.05 1.04 14.94
CA TYR A 58 -3.43 1.29 14.55
C TYR A 58 -3.52 2.24 13.35
N GLY A 59 -2.85 3.39 13.40
CA GLY A 59 -2.87 4.38 12.32
C GLY A 59 -2.36 3.83 10.99
N VAL A 60 -1.22 3.14 11.01
CA VAL A 60 -0.66 2.48 9.82
C VAL A 60 -1.62 1.41 9.30
N SER A 61 -2.25 0.60 10.16
CA SER A 61 -3.21 -0.42 9.70
C SER A 61 -4.40 0.17 8.93
N VAL A 62 -4.90 1.33 9.36
CA VAL A 62 -5.99 2.04 8.68
C VAL A 62 -5.51 2.58 7.33
N LEU A 63 -4.34 3.24 7.30
CA LEU A 63 -3.76 3.77 6.07
C LEU A 63 -3.50 2.66 5.04
N LEU A 64 -2.95 1.52 5.48
CA LEU A 64 -2.67 0.38 4.61
C LEU A 64 -3.95 -0.24 4.05
N ARG A 65 -5.00 -0.36 4.85
CA ARG A 65 -6.30 -0.84 4.38
C ARG A 65 -6.86 0.07 3.29
N ASP A 66 -6.83 1.38 3.51
CA ASP A 66 -7.38 2.34 2.57
C ASP A 66 -6.53 2.41 1.28
N ALA A 67 -5.20 2.32 1.40
CA ALA A 67 -4.27 2.22 0.27
C ALA A 67 -4.51 0.94 -0.55
N THR A 68 -4.74 -0.20 0.11
CA THR A 68 -5.10 -1.46 -0.56
C THR A 68 -6.39 -1.30 -1.37
N GLY A 69 -7.41 -0.66 -0.81
CA GLY A 69 -8.65 -0.36 -1.53
C GLY A 69 -8.43 0.52 -2.76
N LEU A 70 -7.56 1.53 -2.66
CA LEU A 70 -7.20 2.38 -3.80
C LEU A 70 -6.47 1.59 -4.90
N ARG A 71 -5.48 0.76 -4.53
CA ARG A 71 -4.74 -0.12 -5.44
C ARG A 71 -5.69 -1.03 -6.23
N ASP A 72 -6.63 -1.65 -5.52
CA ASP A 72 -7.59 -2.58 -6.10
C ASP A 72 -8.54 -1.86 -7.07
N ALA A 73 -9.04 -0.68 -6.69
CA ALA A 73 -9.89 0.13 -7.57
C ALA A 73 -9.17 0.57 -8.87
N LEU A 74 -7.88 0.90 -8.79
CA LEU A 74 -7.06 1.23 -9.97
C LEU A 74 -6.89 0.01 -10.88
N SER A 75 -6.55 -1.14 -10.29
CA SER A 75 -6.42 -2.41 -11.01
C SER A 75 -7.74 -2.79 -11.70
N ASP A 76 -8.85 -2.71 -10.98
CA ASP A 76 -10.16 -3.10 -11.50
C ASP A 76 -10.64 -2.14 -12.60
N SER A 77 -10.35 -0.84 -12.47
CA SER A 77 -10.59 0.12 -13.55
C SER A 77 -9.84 -0.27 -14.84
N ALA A 78 -8.57 -0.68 -14.72
CA ALA A 78 -7.79 -1.14 -15.88
C ALA A 78 -8.38 -2.43 -16.50
N LYS A 79 -8.83 -3.38 -15.68
CA LYS A 79 -9.50 -4.60 -16.15
C LYS A 79 -10.81 -4.28 -16.89
N THR A 80 -11.65 -3.40 -16.34
CA THR A 80 -12.90 -2.97 -16.99
C THR A 80 -12.64 -2.30 -18.34
N TYR A 81 -11.62 -1.45 -18.45
CA TYR A 81 -11.21 -0.90 -19.74
C TYR A 81 -10.81 -1.99 -20.73
N ALA A 82 -10.02 -2.96 -20.28
CA ALA A 82 -9.53 -4.03 -21.15
C ALA A 82 -10.65 -4.94 -21.65
N GLU A 83 -11.62 -5.28 -20.78
CA GLU A 83 -12.83 -6.01 -21.15
C GLU A 83 -13.65 -5.24 -22.19
N THR A 84 -13.82 -3.93 -22.00
CA THR A 84 -14.56 -3.05 -22.92
C THR A 84 -13.90 -2.97 -24.30
N GLU A 85 -12.57 -2.92 -24.33
CA GLU A 85 -11.79 -2.83 -25.57
C GLU A 85 -11.40 -4.19 -26.16
N ASN A 86 -11.81 -5.31 -25.54
CA ASN A 86 -11.41 -6.66 -25.90
C ASN A 86 -9.87 -6.83 -25.98
N VAL A 87 -9.15 -6.18 -25.06
CA VAL A 87 -7.69 -6.22 -24.92
C VAL A 87 -7.33 -7.17 -23.79
N ASN A 88 -6.30 -7.99 -23.98
CA ASN A 88 -5.75 -8.82 -22.90
C ASN A 88 -4.77 -7.99 -22.04
N VAL A 89 -5.10 -7.81 -20.75
CA VAL A 89 -4.31 -7.04 -19.78
C VAL A 89 -2.92 -7.63 -19.56
N ASP A 90 -2.77 -8.95 -19.54
CA ASP A 90 -1.48 -9.61 -19.32
C ASP A 90 -0.46 -9.23 -20.39
N ARG A 91 -0.94 -8.99 -21.61
CA ARG A 91 -0.10 -8.57 -22.75
C ARG A 91 0.44 -7.14 -22.59
N LEU A 92 -0.27 -6.28 -21.86
CA LEU A 92 0.17 -4.93 -21.51
C LEU A 92 1.21 -4.92 -20.39
N MET A 93 1.20 -5.95 -19.52
CA MET A 93 2.20 -6.14 -18.48
C MET A 93 3.51 -6.71 -19.04
N SER A 94 3.44 -7.57 -20.07
CA SER A 94 4.61 -8.19 -20.71
C SER A 94 5.32 -7.35 -21.79
N SER A 95 4.69 -6.31 -22.36
CA SER A 95 5.30 -5.50 -23.45
C SER A 95 6.19 -4.35 -22.95
N GLY A 96 6.65 -4.41 -21.70
CA GLY A 96 7.45 -3.37 -21.04
C GLY A 96 8.96 -3.61 -21.01
N GLU A 97 9.46 -4.64 -21.69
CA GLU A 97 10.90 -4.88 -21.94
C GLU A 97 11.30 -4.37 -23.33
#